data_AF-A0A520GU33-F1
#
_entry.id   AF-A0A520GU33-F1
#
_cell.length_a   1.000
_cell.length_b   1.000
_cell.length_c   1.000
_cell.angle_alpha   90.00
_cell.angle_beta   90.00
_cell.angle_gamma   90.00
#
_symmetry.space_group_name_H-M   'P 1'
#
loop_
_entity.id
_entity.type
_entity.pdbx_description
1 polymer ?
#
loop_
_entity_poly.entity_id
_entity_poly.type
_entity_poly.pdbx_seq_one_letter_code
_entity_poly.pdbx_strand_id
1 'polypeptide(L)'
;MSIDSGFVIAVGTAVLLIMAVFIIIFVAYYQQKQAKQQLAYKEMQAQHRRDLMAATFRGQEEERKRLAEDMHDGIGTMLSVTKMSLNQLERQVGGDVQVSFLFQKTRSMIDETMTNVRRISRNLVPTTLERFGLLAALEELADRATDNDVEIQLAYTEPEMPFPPALDLMLYRIAQELV
;
A
#
# COMPACT_ATOMS: atom_id res chain seq x y z
N MET A 1 7.40 -42.34 -76.49
CA MET A 1 7.44 -40.90 -76.23
C MET A 1 8.22 -40.71 -74.94
N SER A 2 9.53 -40.51 -75.04
CA SER A 2 10.43 -40.38 -73.90
C SER A 2 10.20 -39.01 -73.27
N ILE A 3 9.81 -38.96 -72.00
CA ILE A 3 9.71 -37.69 -71.27
C ILE A 3 11.14 -37.13 -71.15
N ASP A 4 11.34 -35.89 -71.59
CA ASP A 4 12.62 -35.19 -71.47
C ASP A 4 12.99 -35.04 -69.99
N SER A 5 14.17 -35.54 -69.60
CA SER A 5 14.67 -35.48 -68.23
C SER A 5 14.79 -34.05 -67.72
N GLY A 6 15.02 -33.07 -68.60
CA GLY A 6 15.04 -31.65 -68.23
C GLY A 6 13.69 -31.13 -67.73
N PHE A 7 12.58 -31.60 -68.33
CA PHE A 7 11.24 -31.22 -67.93
C PHE A 7 10.89 -31.74 -66.53
N VAL A 8 11.27 -32.99 -66.22
CA VAL A 8 11.02 -33.61 -64.92
C VAL A 8 11.76 -32.86 -63.80
N ILE A 9 13.00 -32.46 -64.03
CA ILE A 9 13.80 -31.70 -63.06
C ILE A 9 13.18 -30.32 -62.80
N ALA A 10 12.77 -29.61 -63.86
CA ALA A 10 12.17 -28.27 -63.73
C ALA A 10 10.85 -28.29 -62.94
N VAL A 11 10.02 -29.32 -63.14
CA VAL A 11 8.77 -29.48 -62.37
C VAL A 11 9.08 -29.79 -60.91
N GLY A 12 10.05 -30.68 -60.64
CA GLY A 12 10.45 -31.01 -59.28
C GLY A 12 10.97 -29.80 -58.50
N THR A 13 11.81 -28.97 -59.11
CA THR A 13 12.32 -27.75 -58.46
C THR A 13 11.23 -26.73 -58.21
N ALA A 14 10.29 -26.55 -59.15
CA ALA A 14 9.15 -25.66 -58.97
C ALA A 14 8.26 -26.09 -57.79
N VAL A 15 7.96 -27.39 -57.68
CA VAL A 15 7.17 -27.94 -56.55
C VAL A 15 7.90 -27.72 -55.22
N LEU A 16 9.21 -27.96 -55.16
CA LEU A 16 10.00 -27.73 -53.95
C LEU A 16 10.01 -26.26 -53.53
N LEU A 17 10.13 -25.33 -54.47
CA LEU A 17 10.08 -23.89 -54.19
C LEU A 17 8.70 -23.46 -53.66
N ILE A 18 7.62 -23.94 -54.27
CA ILE A 18 6.26 -23.67 -53.79
C ILE A 18 6.07 -24.19 -52.36
N MET A 19 6.52 -25.41 -52.09
CA MET A 19 6.48 -25.99 -50.75
C MET A 19 7.29 -25.19 -49.74
N ALA A 20 8.50 -24.74 -50.10
CA ALA A 20 9.34 -23.91 -49.24
C ALA A 20 8.65 -22.58 -48.90
N VAL A 21 8.08 -21.89 -49.90
CA VAL A 21 7.33 -20.63 -49.69
C VAL A 21 6.11 -20.86 -48.81
N PHE A 22 5.36 -21.94 -49.03
CA PHE A 22 4.21 -22.30 -48.20
C PHE A 22 4.62 -22.51 -46.73
N ILE A 23 5.70 -23.25 -46.48
CA ILE A 23 6.22 -23.49 -45.12
C ILE A 23 6.64 -22.16 -44.47
N ILE A 24 7.35 -21.28 -45.18
CA ILE A 24 7.77 -19.98 -44.64
C ILE A 24 6.57 -19.13 -44.26
N ILE A 25 5.56 -19.02 -45.13
CA ILE A 25 4.33 -18.26 -44.85
C ILE A 25 3.58 -18.87 -43.67
N PHE A 26 3.45 -20.20 -43.64
CA PHE A 26 2.78 -20.90 -42.55
C PHE A 26 3.46 -20.66 -41.20
N VAL A 27 4.79 -20.79 -41.14
CA VAL A 27 5.59 -20.52 -39.93
C VAL A 27 5.48 -19.05 -39.52
N ALA A 28 5.61 -18.11 -40.45
CA ALA A 28 5.49 -16.68 -40.17
C ALA A 28 4.10 -16.32 -39.61
N TYR A 29 3.05 -16.86 -40.21
CA TYR A 29 1.67 -16.71 -39.73
C TYR A 29 1.51 -17.26 -38.31
N TYR A 30 2.05 -18.45 -38.04
CA TYR A 30 1.95 -19.09 -36.72
C TYR A 30 2.74 -18.33 -35.65
N GLN A 31 3.93 -17.85 -35.98
CA GLN A 31 4.76 -17.04 -35.07
C GLN A 31 4.07 -15.72 -34.70
N GLN A 32 3.49 -15.00 -35.67
CA GLN A 32 2.75 -13.77 -35.39
C GLN A 32 1.56 -14.03 -34.47
N LYS A 33 0.83 -15.12 -34.69
CA LYS A 33 -0.31 -15.50 -33.85
C LYS A 33 0.12 -15.79 -32.41
N GLN A 34 1.21 -16.54 -32.21
CA GLN A 34 1.73 -16.83 -30.88
C GLN A 34 2.24 -15.57 -30.17
N ALA A 35 2.96 -14.68 -30.88
CA ALA A 35 3.44 -13.43 -30.30
C ALA A 35 2.29 -12.56 -29.77
N LYS A 36 1.19 -12.44 -30.54
CA LYS A 36 -0.01 -11.72 -30.10
C LYS A 36 -0.66 -12.35 -28.87
N GLN A 37 -0.74 -13.68 -28.82
CA GLN A 37 -1.29 -14.39 -27.65
C GLN A 37 -0.42 -14.20 -26.40
N GLN A 38 0.91 -14.24 -26.54
CA GLN A 38 1.82 -13.99 -25.43
C GLN A 38 1.73 -12.56 -24.91
N LEU A 39 1.59 -11.58 -25.79
CA LEU A 39 1.38 -10.18 -25.40
C LEU A 39 0.07 -10.01 -24.65
N ALA A 40 -1.04 -10.50 -25.20
CA ALA A 40 -2.35 -10.44 -24.55
C ALA A 40 -2.35 -11.15 -23.19
N TYR A 41 -1.68 -12.29 -23.07
CA TYR A 41 -1.53 -13.00 -21.81
C TYR A 41 -0.72 -12.19 -20.78
N LYS A 42 0.39 -11.58 -21.19
CA LYS A 42 1.19 -10.70 -20.31
C LYS A 42 0.40 -9.48 -19.85
N GLU A 43 -0.39 -8.87 -20.74
CA GLU A 43 -1.27 -7.74 -20.40
C GLU A 43 -2.33 -8.16 -19.38
N MET A 44 -3.00 -9.30 -19.60
CA MET A 44 -3.99 -9.85 -18.66
C MET A 44 -3.36 -10.15 -17.30
N GLN A 45 -2.17 -10.76 -17.27
CA GLN A 45 -1.44 -11.00 -16.02
C GLN A 45 -1.06 -9.70 -15.31
N ALA A 46 -0.57 -8.70 -16.06
CA ALA A 46 -0.20 -7.41 -15.50
C ALA A 46 -1.43 -6.69 -14.90
N GLN A 47 -2.57 -6.75 -15.57
CA GLN A 47 -3.83 -6.21 -15.07
C GLN A 47 -4.29 -6.96 -13.82
N HIS A 48 -4.33 -8.28 -13.86
CA HIS A 48 -4.72 -9.09 -12.70
C HIS A 48 -3.82 -8.81 -11.48
N ARG A 49 -2.50 -8.66 -11.70
CA ARG A 49 -1.56 -8.29 -10.64
C ARG A 49 -1.87 -6.90 -10.06
N ARG A 50 -2.20 -5.91 -10.90
CA ARG A 50 -2.60 -4.57 -10.44
C ARG A 50 -3.89 -4.62 -9.63
N ASP A 51 -4.88 -5.40 -10.08
CA ASP A 51 -6.16 -5.55 -9.38
C ASP A 51 -5.97 -6.21 -8.01
N LEU A 52 -5.14 -7.25 -7.93
CA LEU A 52 -4.77 -7.88 -6.66
C LEU A 52 -4.07 -6.89 -5.72
N MET A 53 -3.07 -6.15 -6.21
CA MET A 53 -2.37 -5.14 -5.41
C MET A 53 -3.33 -4.06 -4.89
N ALA A 54 -4.25 -3.59 -5.73
CA ALA A 54 -5.25 -2.61 -5.34
C ALA A 54 -6.23 -3.17 -4.31
N ALA A 55 -6.68 -4.42 -4.46
CA ALA A 55 -7.55 -5.09 -3.51
C ALA A 55 -6.85 -5.30 -2.15
N THR A 56 -5.60 -5.75 -2.14
CA THR A 56 -4.82 -5.92 -0.91
C THR A 56 -4.60 -4.59 -0.21
N PHE A 57 -4.27 -3.53 -0.96
CA PHE A 57 -4.08 -2.19 -0.39
C PHE A 57 -5.36 -1.67 0.26
N ARG A 58 -6.51 -1.78 -0.41
CA ARG A 58 -7.81 -1.39 0.17
C ARG A 58 -8.15 -2.20 1.41
N GLY A 59 -7.94 -3.51 1.38
CA GLY A 59 -8.20 -4.38 2.54
C GLY A 59 -7.33 -4.01 3.74
N GLN A 60 -6.05 -3.69 3.51
CA GLN A 60 -5.16 -3.20 4.56
C GLN A 60 -5.62 -1.87 5.14
N GLU A 61 -6.06 -0.94 4.29
CA GLU A 61 -6.52 0.36 4.74
C GLU A 61 -7.82 0.28 5.56
N GLU A 62 -8.76 -0.55 5.12
CA GLU A 62 -10.00 -0.81 5.85
C GLU A 62 -9.73 -1.46 7.21
N GLU A 63 -8.77 -2.39 7.27
CA GLU A 63 -8.36 -3.01 8.54
C GLU A 63 -7.64 -2.02 9.46
N ARG A 64 -6.79 -1.14 8.91
CA ARG A 64 -6.17 -0.05 9.70
C ARG A 64 -7.23 0.85 10.32
N LYS A 65 -8.27 1.20 9.55
CA LYS A 65 -9.40 1.99 10.05
C LYS A 65 -10.15 1.27 11.17
N ARG A 66 -10.49 -0.02 10.97
CA ARG A 66 -11.13 -0.86 11.98
C ARG A 66 -10.31 -0.92 13.27
N LEU A 67 -9.01 -1.17 13.18
CA LEU A 67 -8.11 -1.19 14.34
C LEU A 67 -8.08 0.16 15.05
N ALA A 68 -8.07 1.28 14.33
CA ALA A 68 -8.04 2.61 14.94
C ALA A 68 -9.31 2.89 15.74
N GLU A 69 -10.48 2.48 15.21
CA GLU A 69 -11.78 2.55 15.87
C GLU A 69 -11.79 1.66 17.13
N ASP A 70 -11.40 0.39 17.02
CA ASP A 70 -11.32 -0.56 18.15
C ASP A 70 -10.37 -0.06 19.25
N MET A 71 -9.25 0.57 18.89
CA MET A 71 -8.32 1.16 19.85
C MET A 71 -8.93 2.37 20.58
N HIS A 72 -9.63 3.24 19.86
CA HIS A 72 -10.23 4.44 20.46
C HIS A 72 -11.40 4.06 21.37
N ASP A 73 -12.36 3.30 20.84
CA ASP A 73 -13.61 2.98 21.52
C ASP A 73 -13.44 1.89 22.57
N GLY A 74 -12.60 0.89 22.31
CA GLY A 74 -12.29 -0.17 23.26
C GLY A 74 -11.30 0.29 24.31
N ILE A 75 -10.02 0.39 23.93
CA ILE A 75 -8.92 0.63 24.88
C ILE A 75 -8.98 2.05 25.46
N GLY A 76 -9.20 3.06 24.61
CA GLY A 76 -9.26 4.46 25.03
C GLY A 76 -10.36 4.73 26.07
N THR A 77 -11.55 4.17 25.85
CA THR A 77 -12.67 4.28 26.80
C THR A 77 -12.38 3.55 28.10
N MET A 78 -11.88 2.31 28.03
CA MET A 78 -11.54 1.53 29.24
C MET A 78 -10.48 2.22 30.10
N LEU A 79 -9.44 2.80 29.49
CA LEU A 79 -8.43 3.58 30.22
C LEU A 79 -9.03 4.84 30.87
N SER A 80 -9.94 5.51 30.18
CA SER A 80 -10.62 6.70 30.71
C SER A 80 -11.48 6.36 31.94
N VAL A 81 -12.25 5.27 31.88
CA VAL A 81 -13.04 4.75 33.01
C VAL A 81 -12.11 4.34 34.16
N THR A 82 -11.03 3.63 33.85
CA THR A 82 -10.03 3.18 34.85
C THR A 82 -9.40 4.36 35.57
N LYS A 83 -9.02 5.42 34.83
CA LYS A 83 -8.51 6.67 35.41
C LYS A 83 -9.54 7.33 36.32
N MET A 84 -10.81 7.35 35.92
CA MET A 84 -11.89 7.93 36.72
C MET A 84 -12.11 7.16 38.02
N SER A 85 -12.15 5.82 37.97
CA SER A 85 -12.24 4.96 39.15
C SER A 85 -11.06 5.13 40.09
N LEU A 86 -9.83 5.24 39.55
CA LEU A 86 -8.62 5.49 40.33
C LEU A 86 -8.71 6.83 41.08
N ASN A 87 -9.14 7.90 40.40
CA ASN A 87 -9.32 9.22 41.01
C ASN A 87 -10.41 9.21 42.10
N GLN A 88 -11.46 8.40 41.94
CA GLN A 88 -12.50 8.25 42.96
C GLN A 88 -11.98 7.51 44.20
N LEU A 89 -11.19 6.46 44.01
CA LEU A 89 -10.55 5.71 45.10
C LEU A 89 -9.56 6.59 45.88
N GLU A 90 -8.73 7.38 45.18
CA GLU A 90 -7.78 8.31 45.83
C GLU A 90 -8.50 9.28 46.78
N ARG A 91 -9.68 9.79 46.38
CA ARG A 91 -10.51 10.67 47.22
C ARG A 91 -11.09 9.98 48.45
N GLN A 92 -11.32 8.66 48.40
CA GLN A 92 -11.90 7.89 49.49
C GLN A 92 -10.87 7.37 50.51
N VAL A 93 -9.65 7.08 50.05
CA VAL A 93 -8.60 6.41 50.84
C VAL A 93 -7.72 7.40 51.63
N GLY A 94 -7.96 8.71 51.55
CA GLY A 94 -7.06 9.78 52.01
C GLY A 94 -6.31 9.58 53.34
N GLY A 95 -5.09 10.12 53.44
CA GLY A 95 -4.35 10.24 54.72
C GLY A 95 -2.95 9.60 54.80
N ASP A 96 -2.47 8.92 53.75
CA ASP A 96 -1.10 8.35 53.72
C ASP A 96 -0.32 8.84 52.48
N VAL A 97 0.88 9.39 52.72
CA VAL A 97 1.81 9.89 51.69
C VAL A 97 2.27 8.78 50.74
N GLN A 98 2.53 7.57 51.23
CA GLN A 98 2.94 6.45 50.38
C GLN A 98 1.81 6.01 49.45
N VAL A 99 0.57 5.98 49.97
CA VAL A 99 -0.61 5.63 49.19
C VAL A 99 -0.87 6.68 48.11
N SER A 100 -0.76 7.98 48.44
CA SER A 100 -0.87 9.06 47.45
C SER A 100 0.18 8.97 46.35
N PHE A 101 1.43 8.62 46.68
CA PHE A 101 2.48 8.41 45.68
C PHE A 101 2.15 7.26 44.71
N LEU A 102 1.60 6.15 45.21
CA LEU A 102 1.17 5.03 44.37
C LEU A 102 0.03 5.41 43.43
N PHE A 103 -0.96 6.19 43.91
CA PHE A 103 -2.03 6.74 43.07
C PHE A 103 -1.47 7.63 41.96
N GLN A 104 -0.56 8.54 42.29
CA GLN A 104 0.06 9.45 41.31
C GLN A 104 0.88 8.68 40.26
N LYS A 105 1.68 7.70 40.68
CA LYS A 105 2.45 6.85 39.77
C LYS A 105 1.54 6.08 38.81
N THR A 106 0.47 5.46 39.33
CA THR A 106 -0.49 4.70 38.52
C THR A 106 -1.22 5.61 37.53
N ARG A 107 -1.62 6.82 37.96
CA ARG A 107 -2.23 7.82 37.09
C ARG A 107 -1.29 8.23 35.96
N SER A 108 -0.01 8.45 36.26
CA SER A 108 1.01 8.77 35.25
C SER A 108 1.16 7.66 34.21
N MET A 109 1.18 6.40 34.64
CA MET A 109 1.24 5.24 33.72
C MET A 109 0.00 5.15 32.83
N ILE A 110 -1.20 5.40 33.37
CA ILE A 110 -2.43 5.44 32.57
C ILE A 110 -2.35 6.57 31.55
N ASP A 111 -1.88 7.76 31.93
CA ASP A 111 -1.76 8.91 31.02
C ASP A 111 -0.74 8.67 29.90
N GLU A 112 0.38 8.06 30.21
CA GLU A 112 1.36 7.62 29.22
C GLU A 112 0.76 6.58 28.27
N THR A 113 0.03 5.60 28.81
CA THR A 113 -0.63 4.56 28.00
C THR A 113 -1.70 5.16 27.08
N MET A 114 -2.53 6.10 27.59
CA MET A 114 -3.53 6.82 26.79
C MET A 114 -2.86 7.62 25.66
N THR A 115 -1.72 8.25 25.94
CA THR A 115 -0.93 8.97 24.94
C THR A 115 -0.42 8.03 23.85
N ASN A 116 0.09 6.86 24.24
CA ASN A 116 0.54 5.83 23.31
C ASN A 116 -0.60 5.28 22.45
N VAL A 117 -1.77 4.99 23.02
CA VAL A 117 -2.95 4.53 22.28
C VAL A 117 -3.40 5.57 21.27
N ARG A 118 -3.48 6.85 21.65
CA ARG A 118 -3.80 7.94 20.72
C ARG A 118 -2.78 8.08 19.60
N ARG A 119 -1.49 7.92 19.91
CA ARG A 119 -0.42 7.93 18.90
C ARG A 119 -0.59 6.80 17.90
N ILE A 120 -0.83 5.57 18.36
CA ILE A 120 -1.02 4.40 17.49
C ILE A 120 -2.27 4.57 16.62
N SER A 121 -3.41 4.97 17.22
CA SER A 121 -4.67 5.20 16.50
C SER A 121 -4.50 6.27 15.38
N ARG A 122 -3.78 7.37 15.66
CA ARG A 122 -3.45 8.38 14.64
C ARG A 122 -2.49 7.88 13.55
N ASN A 123 -1.58 6.96 13.87
CA ASN A 123 -0.71 6.37 12.85
C ASN A 123 -1.46 5.39 11.94
N LEU A 124 -2.50 4.75 12.47
CA LEU A 124 -3.37 3.88 11.70
C LEU A 124 -4.23 4.67 10.71
N VAL A 125 -4.80 5.81 11.09
CA VAL A 125 -5.65 6.63 10.22
C VAL A 125 -5.07 8.04 10.02
N PRO A 126 -4.65 8.39 8.79
CA PRO A 126 -4.03 9.67 8.50
C PRO A 126 -5.06 10.79 8.37
N THR A 127 -5.66 11.20 9.48
CA THR A 127 -6.71 12.23 9.49
C THR A 127 -6.28 13.57 8.89
N THR A 128 -5.00 13.92 8.98
CA THR A 128 -4.42 15.12 8.36
C THR A 128 -4.47 15.05 6.85
N LEU A 129 -4.25 13.86 6.27
CA LEU A 129 -4.36 13.63 4.83
C LEU A 129 -5.79 13.87 4.35
N GLU A 130 -6.79 13.32 5.06
CA GLU A 130 -8.20 13.46 4.69
C GLU A 130 -8.70 14.91 4.78
N ARG A 131 -8.18 15.70 5.74
CA ARG A 131 -8.66 17.05 6.03
C ARG A 131 -7.89 18.16 5.33
N PHE A 132 -6.59 17.99 5.19
CA PHE A 132 -5.66 19.04 4.76
C PHE A 132 -4.83 18.64 3.54
N GLY A 133 -4.97 17.39 3.06
CA GLY A 133 -4.29 16.90 1.86
C GLY A 133 -2.90 16.32 2.12
N LEU A 134 -2.29 15.82 1.04
CA LEU A 134 -1.02 15.07 1.09
C LEU A 134 0.13 15.89 1.67
N LEU A 135 0.26 17.13 1.23
CA LEU A 135 1.37 17.97 1.62
C LEU A 135 1.40 18.20 3.14
N ALA A 136 0.28 18.67 3.71
CA ALA A 136 0.18 18.90 5.15
C ALA A 136 0.42 17.60 5.96
N ALA A 137 -0.04 16.46 5.43
CA ALA A 137 0.19 15.17 6.08
C ALA A 137 1.67 14.74 6.05
N LEU A 138 2.39 15.04 4.96
CA LEU A 138 3.82 14.77 4.83
C LEU A 138 4.67 15.72 5.69
N GLU A 139 4.28 16.99 5.79
CA GLU A 139 4.92 17.94 6.72
C GLU A 139 4.76 17.46 8.16
N GLU A 140 3.53 17.09 8.58
CA GLU A 140 3.31 16.54 9.91
C GLU A 140 4.08 15.22 10.13
N LEU A 141 4.28 14.41 9.10
CA LEU A 141 5.07 13.20 9.19
C LEU A 141 6.55 13.53 9.40
N ALA A 142 7.11 14.44 8.59
CA ALA A 142 8.51 14.88 8.69
C ALA A 142 8.83 15.54 10.05
N ASP A 143 7.94 16.41 10.52
CA ASP A 143 8.08 17.08 11.83
C ASP A 143 8.08 16.06 12.98
N ARG A 144 7.24 15.02 12.90
CA ARG A 144 7.19 13.95 13.92
C ARG A 144 8.36 12.99 13.85
N ALA A 145 8.92 12.81 12.66
CA ALA A 145 10.05 11.94 12.40
C ALA A 145 11.38 12.57 12.82
N THR A 146 11.42 13.91 12.85
CA THR A 146 12.56 14.68 13.32
C THR A 146 12.71 14.54 14.84
N ASP A 147 13.91 14.19 15.29
CA ASP A 147 14.31 14.16 16.70
C ASP A 147 15.74 14.73 16.82
N ASN A 148 16.31 14.77 18.03
CA ASN A 148 17.60 15.36 18.33
C ASN A 148 18.76 14.78 17.50
N ASP A 149 18.63 13.56 16.99
CA ASP A 149 19.67 12.85 16.24
C ASP A 149 19.47 12.88 14.71
N VAL A 150 18.26 13.17 14.23
CA VAL A 150 17.91 13.08 12.80
C VAL A 150 16.97 14.23 12.42
N GLU A 151 17.41 15.06 11.46
CA GLU A 151 16.60 16.13 10.87
C GLU A 151 16.01 15.68 9.53
N ILE A 152 14.69 15.77 9.38
CA ILE A 152 13.99 15.41 8.15
C ILE A 152 13.37 16.68 7.56
N GLN A 153 13.76 17.00 6.32
CA GLN A 153 13.24 18.15 5.59
C GLN A 153 12.40 17.68 4.40
N LEU A 154 11.20 18.23 4.27
CA LEU A 154 10.33 17.99 3.13
C LEU A 154 10.58 19.04 2.04
N ALA A 155 10.93 18.60 0.84
CA ALA A 155 11.02 19.45 -0.34
C ALA A 155 10.02 18.96 -1.39
N TYR A 156 9.18 19.87 -1.89
CA TYR A 156 8.16 19.55 -2.89
C TYR A 156 7.99 20.69 -3.89
N THR A 157 7.33 20.37 -4.99
CA THR A 157 6.82 21.34 -5.95
C THR A 157 5.32 21.10 -6.08
N GLU A 158 4.51 22.14 -6.06
CA GLU A 158 3.06 21.99 -6.21
C GLU A 158 2.75 21.35 -7.57
N PRO A 159 1.93 20.28 -7.60
CA PRO A 159 1.55 19.65 -8.84
C PRO A 159 0.58 20.55 -9.63
N GLU A 160 0.67 20.52 -10.96
CA GLU A 160 -0.23 21.29 -11.84
C GLU A 160 -1.71 20.90 -11.69
N MET A 161 -1.98 19.67 -11.24
CA MET A 161 -3.32 19.18 -10.91
C MET A 161 -3.31 18.38 -9.59
N PRO A 162 -4.39 18.47 -8.79
CA PRO A 162 -4.53 17.64 -7.59
C PRO A 162 -4.49 16.16 -7.93
N PHE A 163 -3.82 15.36 -7.10
CA PHE A 163 -3.83 13.92 -7.25
C PHE A 163 -5.20 13.33 -6.89
N PRO A 164 -5.57 12.17 -7.47
CA PRO A 164 -6.71 11.41 -6.97
C PRO A 164 -6.47 10.99 -5.50
N PRO A 165 -7.50 10.96 -4.64
CA PRO A 165 -7.35 10.63 -3.22
C PRO A 165 -6.65 9.28 -2.95
N ALA A 166 -6.85 8.29 -3.83
CA ALA A 166 -6.19 7.00 -3.73
C ALA A 166 -4.66 7.10 -3.91
N LEU A 167 -4.20 8.00 -4.78
CA LEU A 167 -2.78 8.23 -5.01
C LEU A 167 -2.16 9.01 -3.85
N ASP A 168 -2.86 10.02 -3.32
CA ASP A 168 -2.45 10.74 -2.12
C ASP A 168 -2.22 9.78 -0.95
N LEU A 169 -3.17 8.89 -0.70
CA LEU A 169 -3.05 7.88 0.34
C LEU A 169 -1.89 6.90 0.08
N MET A 170 -1.72 6.43 -1.15
CA MET A 170 -0.58 5.57 -1.48
C MET A 170 0.77 6.25 -1.23
N LEU A 171 0.94 7.50 -1.69
CA LEU A 171 2.17 8.27 -1.50
C LEU A 171 2.44 8.52 -0.02
N TYR A 172 1.41 8.90 0.74
CA TYR A 172 1.52 9.05 2.18
C TYR A 172 1.95 7.75 2.86
N ARG A 173 1.33 6.61 2.53
CA ARG A 173 1.67 5.30 3.11
C ARG A 173 3.11 4.90 2.77
N ILE A 174 3.57 5.16 1.54
CA ILE A 174 4.98 4.94 1.18
C ILE A 174 5.91 5.77 2.06
N ALA A 175 5.64 7.06 2.22
CA ALA A 175 6.45 7.92 3.08
C ALA A 175 6.41 7.47 4.55
N GLN A 176 5.24 7.06 5.03
CA GLN A 176 5.04 6.61 6.41
C GLN A 176 5.81 5.31 6.73
N GLU A 177 5.93 4.38 5.78
CA GLU A 177 6.66 3.11 5.99
C GLU A 177 8.19 3.27 5.88
N LEU A 178 8.68 4.44 5.42
CA LEU A 178 10.11 4.74 5.32
C LEU A 178 10.69 5.37 6.60
N VAL A 179 9.83 5.90 7.47
CA VAL A 179 10.16 6.54 8.74
C VAL A 179 9.94 5.55 9.87
#